data_AF-A0A3D1IEJ1-F1
#
_entry.id   AF-A0A3D1IEJ1-F1
#
_cell.length_a   1.000
_cell.length_b   1.000
_cell.length_c   1.000
_cell.angle_alpha   90.00
_cell.angle_beta   90.00
_cell.angle_gamma   90.00
#
_symmetry.space_group_name_H-M   'P 1'
#
loop_
_entity.id
_entity.type
_entity.pdbx_description
1 polymer ?
#
loop_
_entity_poly.entity_id
_entity_poly.type
_entity_poly.pdbx_seq_one_letter_code
_entity_poly.pdbx_strand_id
1 'polypeptide(L)'
;MPVARLRNRYNSSRRMDTFGSRSLSRPVFEAMRATVWVHPEDSLMRAANLLRDGHPSVLPVVEGGTLVGVVTDRSLAEAIALGREPLDEVRLAMRPHLEVRPYALGAEALRLLVETGEPALLVVDDAGNLLGVVAPSDLVADHRPEPNPPLVGGMATPFGVYLTAGSARAGAPGWALATTGALLFLLYVASALFASWLHDVAGGPLWLRQTVAAVGPTALFLIGLRALPLSRIHGAEHKVVHAIERGEHLVPAVVARMPRVHPRCGTNIAVGATLFLGIATSRAIPDESLRLIVAAVVTLLFWRRIGEVFQRFVTTREPNRRQLEAAIRAGSELLEAYRWSTIGRPGLWLRLRNSGMFHVMAGSLAAYAVVAVTLWLLGWPLGL
;
A
#
# COMPACT_ATOMS: atom_id res chain seq x y z
N MET A 1 27.96 -7.05 -15.73
CA MET A 1 28.31 -6.56 -14.37
C MET A 1 27.27 -5.54 -13.94
N PRO A 2 26.72 -5.61 -12.71
CA PRO A 2 25.42 -5.01 -12.41
C PRO A 2 25.51 -3.55 -11.93
N VAL A 3 24.47 -2.80 -12.29
CA VAL A 3 24.15 -1.36 -12.20
C VAL A 3 24.23 -0.73 -10.78
N ALA A 4 24.77 -1.44 -9.79
CA ALA A 4 24.70 -1.07 -8.38
C ALA A 4 25.72 -0.02 -7.88
N ARG A 5 26.64 0.49 -8.71
CA ARG A 5 27.75 1.37 -8.26
C ARG A 5 27.79 2.79 -8.85
N LEU A 6 26.67 3.35 -9.28
CA LEU A 6 26.60 4.77 -9.72
C LEU A 6 25.76 5.67 -8.80
N ARG A 7 25.21 5.14 -7.71
CA ARG A 7 24.17 5.80 -6.90
C ARG A 7 24.67 6.81 -5.84
N ASN A 8 25.96 7.12 -5.76
CA ASN A 8 26.50 7.85 -4.61
C ASN A 8 27.36 9.06 -4.99
N ARG A 9 26.73 10.14 -5.50
CA ARG A 9 27.30 11.51 -5.38
C ARG A 9 26.41 12.70 -5.79
N TYR A 10 25.08 12.65 -5.65
CA TYR A 10 24.25 13.81 -6.02
C TYR A 10 23.10 14.07 -5.06
N ASN A 11 23.43 14.56 -3.85
CA ASN A 11 22.44 15.18 -2.99
C ASN A 11 23.07 16.35 -2.22
N SER A 12 22.83 17.58 -2.67
CA SER A 12 22.46 18.71 -1.81
C SER A 12 22.41 20.01 -2.63
N SER A 13 21.34 20.76 -2.39
CA SER A 13 21.06 22.13 -2.85
C SER A 13 20.47 22.30 -4.26
N ARG A 14 19.47 23.21 -4.32
CA ARG A 14 18.77 23.78 -5.50
C ARG A 14 17.54 23.04 -6.06
N ARG A 15 16.35 23.54 -5.69
CA ARG A 15 15.52 24.47 -6.49
C ARG A 15 14.02 24.16 -6.39
N MET A 16 13.29 25.10 -5.79
CA MET A 16 12.04 25.61 -6.38
C MET A 16 12.38 26.16 -7.77
N ASP A 17 11.46 25.98 -8.71
CA ASP A 17 11.56 26.21 -10.16
C ASP A 17 12.30 25.12 -10.94
N THR A 18 11.51 24.26 -11.62
CA THR A 18 11.75 23.52 -12.88
C THR A 18 11.09 22.12 -12.85
N PHE A 19 9.76 22.04 -12.81
CA PHE A 19 9.06 20.74 -12.90
C PHE A 19 9.16 20.11 -14.29
N GLY A 20 9.26 20.91 -15.36
CA GLY A 20 9.45 20.41 -16.73
C GLY A 20 10.92 20.15 -17.12
N SER A 21 11.90 20.85 -16.53
CA SER A 21 13.28 20.81 -17.05
C SER A 21 14.08 19.57 -16.62
N ARG A 22 13.69 18.88 -15.55
CA ARG A 22 14.43 17.71 -15.06
C ARG A 22 14.17 16.44 -15.88
N SER A 23 12.96 16.27 -16.42
CA SER A 23 12.60 15.11 -17.24
C SER A 23 13.34 15.12 -18.58
N LEU A 24 13.43 16.29 -19.22
CA LEU A 24 14.12 16.45 -20.52
C LEU A 24 15.63 16.23 -20.46
N SER A 25 16.26 16.40 -19.29
CA SER A 25 17.68 16.15 -19.08
C SER A 25 18.02 14.70 -18.71
N ARG A 26 17.03 13.80 -18.59
CA ARG A 26 17.24 12.39 -18.24
C ARG A 26 17.18 11.49 -19.47
N PRO A 27 17.78 10.29 -19.40
CA PRO A 27 17.65 9.29 -20.46
C PRO A 27 16.19 8.83 -20.68
N VAL A 28 15.83 8.52 -21.93
CA VAL A 28 14.50 8.06 -22.34
C VAL A 28 14.06 6.79 -21.62
N PHE A 29 14.97 5.87 -21.31
CA PHE A 29 14.61 4.62 -20.62
C PHE A 29 13.97 4.85 -19.24
N GLU A 30 14.17 6.03 -18.66
CA GLU A 30 13.54 6.41 -17.40
C GLU A 30 12.11 6.92 -17.58
N ALA A 31 11.76 7.43 -18.76
CA ALA A 31 10.43 7.93 -19.07
C ALA A 31 9.56 6.92 -19.84
N MET A 32 10.18 5.92 -20.48
CA MET A 32 9.46 4.95 -21.31
C MET A 32 8.47 4.10 -20.53
N ARG A 33 7.42 3.66 -21.21
CA ARG A 33 6.42 2.70 -20.72
C ARG A 33 6.55 1.37 -21.43
N ALA A 34 6.23 0.29 -20.73
CA ALA A 34 6.05 -1.00 -21.37
C ALA A 34 4.86 -0.93 -22.34
N THR A 35 4.99 -1.58 -23.49
CA THR A 35 3.95 -1.62 -24.52
C THR A 35 3.66 -3.05 -24.94
N VAL A 36 2.40 -3.31 -25.27
CA VAL A 36 2.02 -4.52 -26.01
C VAL A 36 2.45 -4.38 -27.46
N TRP A 37 2.62 -5.50 -28.15
CA TRP A 37 3.05 -5.57 -29.55
C TRP A 37 2.35 -6.75 -30.24
N VAL A 38 2.40 -6.77 -31.57
CA VAL A 38 1.80 -7.81 -32.44
C VAL A 38 2.84 -8.40 -33.39
N HIS A 39 2.53 -9.56 -33.95
CA HIS A 39 3.31 -10.15 -35.04
C HIS A 39 2.79 -9.71 -36.42
N PRO A 40 3.62 -9.75 -37.49
CA PRO A 40 3.17 -9.41 -38.84
C PRO A 40 1.98 -10.26 -39.33
N GLU A 41 1.92 -11.52 -38.88
CA GLU A 41 0.90 -12.52 -39.21
C GLU A 41 -0.38 -12.39 -38.36
N ASP A 42 -0.37 -11.53 -37.32
CA ASP A 42 -1.57 -11.29 -36.51
C ASP A 42 -2.66 -10.59 -37.36
N SER A 43 -3.93 -10.74 -36.98
CA SER A 43 -5.03 -10.11 -37.71
C SER A 43 -5.17 -8.61 -37.43
N LEU A 44 -5.65 -7.85 -38.42
CA LEU A 44 -6.00 -6.43 -38.27
C LEU A 44 -7.02 -6.21 -37.15
N MET A 45 -7.97 -7.12 -36.96
CA MET A 45 -8.93 -7.08 -35.86
C MET A 45 -8.25 -7.15 -34.48
N ARG A 46 -7.24 -8.01 -34.32
CA ARG A 46 -6.45 -8.09 -33.07
C ARG A 46 -5.72 -6.77 -32.82
N ALA A 47 -5.07 -6.23 -33.84
CA ALA A 47 -4.39 -4.93 -33.74
C ALA A 47 -5.38 -3.79 -33.37
N ALA A 48 -6.56 -3.75 -33.99
CA ALA A 48 -7.59 -2.75 -33.69
C ALA A 48 -8.09 -2.84 -32.23
N ASN A 49 -8.26 -4.05 -31.70
CA ASN A 49 -8.66 -4.24 -30.30
C ASN A 49 -7.57 -3.76 -29.33
N LEU A 50 -6.30 -4.09 -29.61
CA LEU A 50 -5.18 -3.65 -28.77
C LEU A 50 -4.96 -2.13 -28.81
N LEU A 51 -5.19 -1.49 -29.96
CA LEU A 51 -5.12 -0.04 -30.09
C LEU A 51 -6.27 0.67 -29.37
N ARG A 52 -7.49 0.10 -29.40
CA ARG A 52 -8.65 0.64 -28.66
C ARG A 52 -8.44 0.67 -27.15
N ASP A 53 -7.85 -0.39 -26.61
CA ASP A 53 -7.68 -0.59 -25.17
C ASP A 53 -6.36 0.01 -24.63
N GLY A 54 -5.46 0.45 -25.52
CA GLY A 54 -4.10 0.88 -25.20
C GLY A 54 -3.88 2.39 -25.33
N HIS A 55 -2.96 2.92 -24.53
CA HIS A 55 -2.36 4.24 -24.73
C HIS A 55 -0.85 4.09 -24.60
N PRO A 56 -0.03 4.56 -25.57
CA PRO A 56 -0.34 5.42 -26.73
C PRO A 56 -0.92 4.70 -27.96
N SER A 57 -1.51 5.46 -28.90
CA SER A 57 -2.13 5.01 -30.18
C SER A 57 -1.13 4.48 -31.23
N VAL A 58 -0.12 3.74 -30.79
CA VAL A 58 0.88 3.06 -31.61
C VAL A 58 1.02 1.64 -31.13
N LEU A 59 1.02 0.70 -32.06
CA LEU A 59 1.17 -0.72 -31.81
C LEU A 59 2.40 -1.23 -32.56
N PRO A 60 3.50 -1.53 -31.84
CA PRO A 60 4.70 -2.09 -32.44
C PRO A 60 4.45 -3.45 -33.07
N VAL A 61 5.05 -3.69 -34.24
CA VAL A 61 5.07 -4.98 -34.92
C VAL A 61 6.44 -5.61 -34.73
N VAL A 62 6.49 -6.79 -34.14
CA VAL A 62 7.73 -7.48 -33.75
C VAL A 62 7.79 -8.86 -34.39
N GLU A 63 8.93 -9.19 -34.99
CA GLU A 63 9.19 -10.50 -35.61
C GLU A 63 10.54 -11.03 -35.10
N GLY A 64 10.58 -12.26 -34.59
CA GLY A 64 11.83 -12.83 -34.07
C GLY A 64 12.48 -12.04 -32.91
N GLY A 65 11.73 -11.19 -32.21
CA GLY A 65 12.21 -10.34 -31.13
C GLY A 65 12.66 -8.93 -31.56
N THR A 66 12.75 -8.67 -32.86
CA THR A 66 13.15 -7.37 -33.41
C THR A 66 11.95 -6.55 -33.84
N LEU A 67 12.05 -5.23 -33.69
CA LEU A 67 11.03 -4.30 -34.16
C LEU A 67 11.10 -4.16 -35.69
N VAL A 68 10.01 -4.50 -36.38
CA VAL A 68 9.94 -4.48 -37.85
C VAL A 68 8.98 -3.42 -38.42
N GLY A 69 8.15 -2.81 -37.57
CA GLY A 69 7.30 -1.69 -37.97
C GLY A 69 6.30 -1.28 -36.90
N VAL A 70 5.34 -0.45 -37.28
CA VAL A 70 4.29 0.04 -36.39
C VAL A 70 2.93 0.06 -37.09
N VAL A 71 1.87 -0.14 -36.33
CA VAL A 71 0.48 0.07 -36.73
C VAL A 71 -0.15 1.13 -35.84
N THR A 72 -0.91 2.04 -36.44
CA THR A 72 -1.61 3.12 -35.73
C THR A 72 -3.09 3.12 -36.08
N ASP A 73 -3.89 3.88 -35.34
CA ASP A 73 -5.30 4.09 -35.68
C ASP A 73 -5.47 4.57 -37.12
N ARG A 74 -4.56 5.46 -37.57
CA ARG A 74 -4.54 5.97 -38.93
C ARG A 74 -4.17 4.90 -39.96
N SER A 75 -3.14 4.09 -39.70
CA SER A 75 -2.72 3.07 -40.67
C SER A 75 -3.75 1.93 -40.80
N LEU A 76 -4.45 1.59 -39.70
CA LEU A 76 -5.61 0.70 -39.74
C LEU A 76 -6.78 1.29 -40.54
N ALA A 77 -7.12 2.56 -40.29
CA ALA A 77 -8.20 3.22 -41.04
C ALA A 77 -7.88 3.28 -42.55
N GLU A 78 -6.63 3.59 -42.91
CA GLU A 78 -6.16 3.56 -44.30
C GLU A 78 -6.22 2.16 -44.91
N ALA A 79 -5.85 1.11 -44.16
CA ALA A 79 -5.96 -0.27 -44.62
C ALA A 79 -7.43 -0.64 -44.90
N ILE A 80 -8.36 -0.31 -44.00
CA ILE A 80 -9.79 -0.56 -44.19
C ILE A 80 -10.32 0.21 -45.41
N ALA A 81 -9.90 1.47 -45.59
CA ALA A 81 -10.29 2.28 -46.75
C ALA A 81 -9.79 1.70 -48.10
N LEU A 82 -8.69 0.94 -48.08
CA LEU A 82 -8.16 0.20 -49.23
C LEU A 82 -8.83 -1.17 -49.43
N GLY A 83 -9.90 -1.48 -48.69
CA GLY A 83 -10.66 -2.72 -48.82
C GLY A 83 -10.02 -3.92 -48.11
N ARG A 84 -9.20 -3.69 -47.08
CA ARG A 84 -8.69 -4.77 -46.23
C ARG A 84 -9.76 -5.26 -45.27
N GLU A 85 -9.81 -6.57 -45.08
CA GLU A 85 -10.76 -7.25 -44.21
C GLU A 85 -10.21 -7.40 -42.78
N PRO A 86 -11.06 -7.51 -41.74
CA PRO A 86 -10.60 -7.61 -40.34
C PRO A 86 -9.67 -8.80 -40.05
N LEU A 87 -9.76 -9.87 -40.85
CA LEU A 87 -8.94 -11.08 -40.70
C LEU A 87 -7.63 -11.03 -41.49
N ASP A 88 -7.42 -9.98 -42.29
CA ASP A 88 -6.17 -9.78 -43.01
C ASP A 88 -4.99 -9.55 -42.04
N GLU A 89 -3.78 -9.77 -42.52
CA GLU A 89 -2.55 -9.65 -41.75
C GLU A 89 -2.19 -8.19 -41.42
N VAL A 90 -1.65 -7.99 -40.21
CA VAL A 90 -1.07 -6.73 -39.71
C VAL A 90 -0.04 -6.14 -40.66
N ARG A 91 0.74 -7.00 -41.33
CA ARG A 91 1.74 -6.59 -42.34
C ARG A 91 1.18 -5.67 -43.42
N LEU A 92 -0.11 -5.76 -43.74
CA LEU A 92 -0.76 -4.92 -44.76
C LEU A 92 -1.11 -3.50 -44.27
N ALA A 93 -1.17 -3.28 -42.96
CA ALA A 93 -1.39 -1.97 -42.33
C ALA A 93 -0.12 -1.38 -41.70
N MET A 94 1.00 -2.11 -41.77
CA MET A 94 2.27 -1.71 -41.20
C MET A 94 2.82 -0.44 -41.87
N ARG A 95 3.47 0.40 -41.09
CA ARG A 95 4.18 1.62 -41.52
C ARG A 95 5.60 1.62 -40.95
N PRO A 96 6.52 2.41 -41.55
CA PRO A 96 7.82 2.67 -40.96
C PRO A 96 7.68 3.22 -39.55
N HIS A 97 8.58 2.84 -38.65
CA HIS A 97 8.59 3.30 -37.26
C HIS A 97 9.66 4.36 -37.03
N LEU A 98 9.41 5.25 -36.07
CA LEU A 98 10.45 6.08 -35.47
C LEU A 98 10.92 5.44 -34.18
N GLU A 99 12.22 5.24 -34.08
CA GLU A 99 12.87 4.68 -32.92
C GLU A 99 13.76 5.69 -32.20
N VAL A 100 13.97 5.44 -30.91
CA VAL A 100 14.91 6.19 -30.08
C VAL A 100 15.70 5.23 -29.20
N ARG A 101 16.96 5.57 -28.95
CA ARG A 101 17.83 4.76 -28.08
C ARG A 101 17.48 5.01 -26.61
N PRO A 102 17.59 3.98 -25.74
CA PRO A 102 17.22 4.12 -24.33
C PRO A 102 18.03 5.19 -23.61
N TYR A 103 19.28 5.40 -24.01
CA TYR A 103 20.21 6.37 -23.43
C TYR A 103 20.10 7.79 -24.03
N ALA A 104 19.28 7.99 -25.06
CA ALA A 104 19.01 9.33 -25.61
C ALA A 104 18.34 10.22 -24.57
N LEU A 105 18.52 11.53 -24.65
CA LEU A 105 17.93 12.46 -23.67
C LEU A 105 16.44 12.69 -23.98
N GLY A 106 15.64 12.92 -22.93
CA GLY A 106 14.22 13.26 -23.08
C GLY A 106 13.99 14.51 -23.94
N ALA A 107 14.90 15.48 -23.92
CA ALA A 107 14.88 16.65 -24.81
C ALA A 107 14.99 16.27 -26.29
N GLU A 108 15.86 15.31 -26.62
CA GLU A 108 16.07 14.81 -27.97
C GLU A 108 14.83 14.03 -28.46
N ALA A 109 14.30 13.15 -27.62
CA ALA A 109 13.06 12.43 -27.90
C ALA A 109 11.87 13.39 -28.10
N LEU A 110 11.74 14.42 -27.24
CA LEU A 110 10.66 15.40 -27.37
C LEU A 110 10.79 16.20 -28.66
N ARG A 111 12.02 16.58 -29.02
CA ARG A 111 12.30 17.27 -30.27
C ARG A 111 11.89 16.42 -31.47
N LEU A 112 12.25 15.14 -31.49
CA LEU A 112 11.88 14.22 -32.56
C LEU A 112 10.35 14.09 -32.68
N LEU A 113 9.65 13.91 -31.55
CA LEU A 113 8.17 13.85 -31.52
C LEU A 113 7.51 15.13 -32.08
N VAL A 114 8.05 16.30 -31.76
CA VAL A 114 7.51 17.58 -32.22
C VAL A 114 7.82 17.81 -33.70
N GLU A 115 9.03 17.46 -34.16
CA GLU A 115 9.45 17.64 -35.55
C GLU A 115 8.70 16.69 -36.50
N THR A 116 8.45 15.45 -36.09
CA THR A 116 7.78 14.45 -36.94
C THR A 116 6.26 14.42 -36.76
N GLY A 117 5.75 14.89 -35.62
CA GLY A 117 4.33 14.83 -35.29
C GLY A 117 3.83 13.43 -34.95
N GLU A 118 4.73 12.46 -34.74
CA GLU A 118 4.35 11.11 -34.33
C GLU A 118 3.81 11.11 -32.88
N PRO A 119 2.79 10.27 -32.58
CA PRO A 119 2.16 10.25 -31.27
C PRO A 119 3.07 9.65 -30.18
N ALA A 120 4.03 8.80 -30.56
CA ALA A 120 5.02 8.24 -29.66
C ALA A 120 6.24 7.69 -30.44
N LEU A 121 7.37 7.53 -29.76
CA LEU A 121 8.58 6.88 -30.29
C LEU A 121 8.76 5.49 -29.69
N LEU A 122 9.26 4.55 -30.49
CA LEU A 122 9.57 3.20 -30.05
C LEU A 122 10.99 3.14 -29.49
N VAL A 123 11.14 2.67 -28.25
CA VAL A 123 12.45 2.59 -27.59
C VAL A 123 13.06 1.23 -27.87
N VAL A 124 14.21 1.20 -28.53
CA VAL A 124 14.89 -0.03 -28.94
C VAL A 124 16.33 -0.10 -28.44
N ASP A 125 16.80 -1.30 -28.09
CA ASP A 125 18.20 -1.52 -27.74
C ASP A 125 19.11 -1.54 -28.98
N ASP A 126 20.43 -1.62 -28.76
CA ASP A 126 21.43 -1.66 -29.84
C ASP A 126 21.32 -2.90 -30.75
N ALA A 127 20.59 -3.94 -30.32
CA ALA A 127 20.31 -5.13 -31.12
C ALA A 127 18.97 -5.05 -31.89
N GLY A 128 18.20 -3.97 -31.74
CA GLY A 128 16.92 -3.75 -32.41
C GLY A 128 15.72 -4.37 -31.67
N ASN A 129 15.90 -4.81 -30.43
CA ASN A 129 14.80 -5.34 -29.62
C ASN A 129 13.99 -4.19 -29.02
N LEU A 130 12.66 -4.35 -29.03
CA LEU A 130 11.73 -3.39 -28.45
C LEU A 130 11.80 -3.42 -26.91
N LEU A 131 12.12 -2.29 -26.31
CA LEU A 131 12.13 -2.10 -24.85
C LEU A 131 10.86 -1.41 -24.33
N GLY A 132 10.26 -0.53 -25.13
CA GLY A 132 9.09 0.23 -24.70
C GLY A 132 8.68 1.33 -25.68
N VAL A 133 7.85 2.26 -25.20
CA VAL A 133 7.35 3.41 -25.97
C VAL A 133 7.43 4.68 -25.13
N VAL A 134 7.64 5.84 -25.77
CA VAL A 134 7.65 7.14 -25.11
C VAL A 134 6.82 8.17 -25.89
N ALA A 135 5.87 8.81 -25.23
CA ALA A 135 5.00 9.86 -25.80
C ALA A 135 5.35 11.25 -25.25
N PRO A 136 4.88 12.36 -25.87
CA PRO A 136 5.15 13.71 -25.37
C PRO A 136 4.74 13.92 -23.91
N SER A 137 3.61 13.32 -23.49
CA SER A 137 3.13 13.36 -22.11
C SER A 137 4.11 12.74 -21.12
N ASP A 138 4.88 11.74 -21.54
CA ASP A 138 5.84 11.01 -20.72
C ASP A 138 7.13 11.82 -20.51
N LEU A 139 7.39 12.81 -21.39
CA LEU A 139 8.59 13.65 -21.38
C LEU A 139 8.35 15.01 -20.70
N VAL A 140 7.15 15.58 -20.87
CA VAL A 140 6.82 16.92 -20.38
C VAL A 140 6.30 16.90 -18.93
N ALA A 141 5.58 15.85 -18.57
CA ALA A 141 5.05 15.68 -17.24
C ALA A 141 5.86 14.60 -16.51
N ASP A 142 6.21 14.82 -15.24
CA ASP A 142 6.64 13.75 -14.33
C ASP A 142 5.43 12.84 -13.96
N HIS A 143 4.52 12.64 -14.91
CA HIS A 143 3.33 11.80 -14.80
C HIS A 143 3.70 10.39 -15.20
N ARG A 144 4.62 9.79 -14.45
CA ARG A 144 4.55 8.34 -14.29
C ARG A 144 3.23 8.08 -13.56
N PRO A 145 2.28 7.29 -14.11
CA PRO A 145 1.08 6.93 -13.36
C PRO A 145 1.55 6.46 -11.98
N GLU A 146 1.12 7.16 -10.92
CA GLU A 146 1.51 6.76 -9.59
C GLU A 146 1.00 5.33 -9.40
N PRO A 147 1.86 4.40 -8.95
CA PRO A 147 1.45 3.04 -8.68
C PRO A 147 0.35 3.15 -7.66
N ASN A 148 -0.87 2.81 -8.04
CA ASN A 148 -1.98 2.88 -7.13
C ASN A 148 -2.28 1.45 -6.67
N PRO A 149 -1.62 0.96 -5.60
CA PRO A 149 -1.96 -0.35 -5.07
C PRO A 149 -3.44 -0.33 -4.65
N PRO A 150 -4.25 -1.30 -5.09
CA PRO A 150 -5.70 -1.28 -4.86
C PRO A 150 -6.06 -1.38 -3.37
N LEU A 151 -5.14 -1.92 -2.57
CA LEU A 151 -5.27 -2.13 -1.13
C LEU A 151 -3.92 -1.86 -0.47
N VAL A 152 -3.92 -0.98 0.52
CA VAL A 152 -2.78 -0.78 1.42
C VAL A 152 -3.21 -1.13 2.83
N GLY A 153 -2.38 -1.92 3.51
CA GLY A 153 -2.47 -2.16 4.94
C GLY A 153 -1.34 -1.46 5.67
N GLY A 154 -1.55 -1.12 6.94
CA GLY A 154 -0.52 -0.51 7.76
C GLY A 154 -0.60 -0.95 9.22
N MET A 155 0.51 -0.76 9.91
CA MET A 155 0.63 -0.93 11.36
C MET A 155 1.47 0.19 11.94
N ALA A 156 1.00 0.72 13.07
CA ALA A 156 1.76 1.65 13.88
C ALA A 156 2.76 0.89 14.75
N THR A 157 3.99 1.41 14.81
CA THR A 157 5.02 0.94 15.75
C THR A 157 5.53 2.11 16.57
N PRO A 158 6.19 1.88 17.73
CA PRO A 158 6.86 2.93 18.47
C PRO A 158 7.90 3.72 17.65
N PHE A 159 8.40 3.11 16.57
CA PHE A 159 9.50 3.63 15.74
C PHE A 159 9.05 4.21 14.40
N GLY A 160 7.74 4.21 14.11
CA GLY A 160 7.18 4.71 12.86
C GLY A 160 6.08 3.82 12.29
N VAL A 161 5.77 4.01 11.02
CA VAL A 161 4.71 3.28 10.33
C VAL A 161 5.30 2.16 9.50
N TYR A 162 4.72 0.97 9.58
CA TYR A 162 4.91 -0.12 8.62
C TYR A 162 3.74 -0.12 7.64
N LEU A 163 4.00 -0.20 6.34
CA LEU A 163 2.97 -0.30 5.31
C LEU A 163 3.20 -1.51 4.41
N THR A 164 2.13 -2.06 3.85
CA THR A 164 2.19 -3.17 2.89
C THR A 164 1.09 -3.07 1.83
N ALA A 165 1.44 -3.42 0.59
CA ALA A 165 0.51 -3.62 -0.51
C ALA A 165 0.31 -5.12 -0.84
N GLY A 166 0.71 -6.01 0.09
CA GLY A 166 0.71 -7.46 -0.10
C GLY A 166 1.94 -7.97 -0.86
N SER A 167 2.24 -7.43 -2.05
CA SER A 167 3.44 -7.78 -2.83
C SER A 167 4.70 -7.04 -2.35
N ALA A 168 4.50 -5.83 -1.84
CA ALA A 168 5.55 -4.96 -1.30
C ALA A 168 5.26 -4.55 0.15
N ARG A 169 6.33 -4.11 0.84
CA ARG A 169 6.30 -3.57 2.20
C ARG A 169 7.36 -2.49 2.36
N ALA A 170 7.11 -1.52 3.22
CA ALA A 170 8.07 -0.44 3.51
C ALA A 170 7.83 0.18 4.89
N GLY A 171 8.75 1.08 5.30
CA GLY A 171 8.73 1.73 6.59
C GLY A 171 9.36 0.89 7.72
N ALA A 172 8.69 0.83 8.86
CA ALA A 172 9.25 0.25 10.08
C ALA A 172 9.65 -1.24 9.91
N PRO A 173 10.84 -1.67 10.37
CA PRO A 173 11.32 -3.03 10.18
C PRO A 173 10.55 -4.06 11.04
N GLY A 174 10.71 -5.34 10.72
CA GLY A 174 10.03 -6.45 11.42
C GLY A 174 10.27 -6.49 12.94
N TRP A 175 11.46 -6.14 13.41
CA TRP A 175 11.72 -6.07 14.85
C TRP A 175 10.90 -4.96 15.54
N ALA A 176 10.64 -3.84 14.86
CA ALA A 176 9.81 -2.77 15.39
C ALA A 176 8.34 -3.22 15.56
N LEU A 177 7.85 -4.05 14.64
CA LEU A 177 6.56 -4.73 14.79
C LEU A 177 6.55 -5.67 16.00
N ALA A 178 7.61 -6.45 16.20
CA ALA A 178 7.71 -7.30 17.39
C ALA A 178 7.71 -6.49 18.70
N THR A 179 8.44 -5.37 18.76
CA THR A 179 8.38 -4.49 19.94
C THR A 179 6.98 -3.91 20.17
N THR A 180 6.19 -3.72 19.12
CA THR A 180 4.79 -3.28 19.24
C THR A 180 3.94 -4.35 19.92
N GLY A 181 4.07 -5.62 19.50
CA GLY A 181 3.38 -6.74 20.15
C GLY A 181 3.77 -6.90 21.62
N ALA A 182 5.08 -6.82 21.92
CA ALA A 182 5.57 -6.85 23.29
C ALA A 182 5.01 -5.68 24.13
N LEU A 183 5.04 -4.46 23.60
CA LEU A 183 4.50 -3.27 24.26
C LEU A 183 3.00 -3.42 24.55
N LEU A 184 2.20 -3.87 23.60
CA LEU A 184 0.75 -4.05 23.79
C LEU A 184 0.46 -5.11 24.85
N PHE A 185 1.20 -6.22 24.84
CA PHE A 185 1.06 -7.26 25.87
C PHE A 185 1.45 -6.75 27.25
N LEU A 186 2.61 -6.12 27.39
CA LEU A 186 3.08 -5.58 28.67
C LEU A 186 2.16 -4.48 29.21
N LEU A 187 1.63 -3.64 28.32
CA LEU A 187 0.63 -2.63 28.68
C LEU A 187 -0.64 -3.29 29.22
N TYR A 188 -1.10 -4.38 28.61
CA TYR A 188 -2.26 -5.13 29.10
C TYR A 188 -2.00 -5.75 30.47
N VAL A 189 -0.85 -6.41 30.67
CA VAL A 189 -0.46 -6.98 31.97
C VAL A 189 -0.38 -5.89 33.04
N ALA A 190 0.29 -4.77 32.77
CA ALA A 190 0.37 -3.65 33.70
C ALA A 190 -1.01 -3.09 34.05
N SER A 191 -1.90 -2.99 33.06
CA SER A 191 -3.28 -2.53 33.27
C SER A 191 -4.09 -3.50 34.12
N ALA A 192 -3.90 -4.82 33.93
CA ALA A 192 -4.56 -5.85 34.73
C ALA A 192 -4.07 -5.86 36.18
N LEU A 193 -2.75 -5.75 36.40
CA LEU A 193 -2.17 -5.67 37.74
C LEU A 193 -2.66 -4.40 38.48
N PHE A 194 -2.66 -3.26 37.80
CA PHE A 194 -3.17 -2.02 38.39
C PHE A 194 -4.67 -2.07 38.69
N ALA A 195 -5.46 -2.69 37.82
CA ALA A 195 -6.89 -2.91 38.05
C ALA A 195 -7.14 -3.81 39.27
N SER A 196 -6.35 -4.88 39.44
CA SER A 196 -6.43 -5.77 40.60
C SER A 196 -6.08 -5.03 41.88
N TRP A 197 -4.98 -4.27 41.87
CA TRP A 197 -4.60 -3.44 43.00
C TRP A 197 -5.69 -2.41 43.35
N LEU A 198 -6.28 -1.76 42.35
CA LEU A 198 -7.39 -0.82 42.55
C LEU A 198 -8.61 -1.53 43.15
N HIS A 199 -8.93 -2.75 42.68
CA HIS A 199 -10.02 -3.55 43.22
C HIS A 199 -9.82 -3.88 44.72
N ASP A 200 -8.58 -4.14 45.15
CA ASP A 200 -8.24 -4.45 46.53
C ASP A 200 -8.31 -3.21 47.44
N VAL A 201 -7.92 -2.05 46.93
CA VAL A 201 -7.84 -0.80 47.71
C VAL A 201 -9.13 0.03 47.69
N ALA A 202 -9.91 0.00 46.60
CA ALA A 202 -11.04 0.92 46.39
C ALA A 202 -12.22 0.71 47.36
N GLY A 203 -12.27 -0.41 48.09
CA GLY A 203 -13.40 -0.73 48.96
C GLY A 203 -14.75 -0.65 48.23
N GLY A 204 -15.83 -0.44 48.98
CA GLY A 204 -17.15 -0.19 48.41
C GLY A 204 -18.01 -1.43 48.12
N PRO A 205 -19.23 -1.23 47.59
CA PRO A 205 -20.22 -2.28 47.44
C PRO A 205 -19.81 -3.33 46.40
N LEU A 206 -20.29 -4.56 46.58
CA LEU A 206 -19.88 -5.75 45.78
C LEU A 206 -20.01 -5.53 44.26
N TRP A 207 -21.09 -4.87 43.81
CA TRP A 207 -21.31 -4.60 42.39
C TRP A 207 -20.23 -3.70 41.78
N LEU A 208 -19.74 -2.71 42.53
CA LEU A 208 -18.69 -1.79 42.08
C LEU A 208 -17.37 -2.55 41.94
N ARG A 209 -17.03 -3.36 42.95
CA ARG A 209 -15.84 -4.20 42.95
C ARG A 209 -15.82 -5.21 41.80
N GLN A 210 -16.95 -5.87 41.55
CA GLN A 210 -17.12 -6.79 40.41
C GLN A 210 -16.97 -6.06 39.07
N THR A 211 -17.51 -4.84 38.97
CA THR A 211 -17.37 -4.02 37.76
C THR A 211 -15.91 -3.64 37.52
N VAL A 212 -15.20 -3.15 38.53
CA VAL A 212 -13.77 -2.80 38.43
C VAL A 212 -12.93 -4.00 38.00
N ALA A 213 -13.18 -5.19 38.55
CA ALA A 213 -12.48 -6.40 38.14
C ALA A 213 -12.77 -6.80 36.68
N ALA A 214 -14.03 -6.67 36.23
CA ALA A 214 -14.45 -7.10 34.91
C ALA A 214 -14.00 -6.16 33.78
N VAL A 215 -14.12 -4.83 33.97
CA VAL A 215 -13.83 -3.84 32.91
C VAL A 215 -12.60 -2.99 33.16
N GLY A 216 -12.08 -2.95 34.39
CA GLY A 216 -10.92 -2.15 34.77
C GLY A 216 -9.68 -2.42 33.92
N PRO A 217 -9.23 -3.68 33.75
CA PRO A 217 -8.05 -4.00 32.95
C PRO A 217 -8.15 -3.47 31.51
N THR A 218 -9.28 -3.72 30.85
CA THR A 218 -9.52 -3.26 29.47
C THR A 218 -9.60 -1.75 29.39
N ALA A 219 -10.32 -1.10 30.31
CA ALA A 219 -10.45 0.36 30.33
C ALA A 219 -9.08 1.04 30.51
N LEU A 220 -8.28 0.57 31.47
CA LEU A 220 -6.93 1.06 31.73
C LEU A 220 -5.99 0.81 30.56
N PHE A 221 -6.09 -0.36 29.92
CA PHE A 221 -5.33 -0.66 28.70
C PHE A 221 -5.64 0.33 27.58
N LEU A 222 -6.93 0.61 27.32
CA LEU A 222 -7.35 1.55 26.29
C LEU A 222 -6.92 3.00 26.60
N ILE A 223 -6.98 3.40 27.88
CA ILE A 223 -6.47 4.70 28.36
C ILE A 223 -4.95 4.78 28.13
N GLY A 224 -4.21 3.75 28.51
CA GLY A 224 -2.77 3.67 28.32
C GLY A 224 -2.38 3.71 26.84
N LEU A 225 -3.08 2.95 25.99
CA LEU A 225 -2.88 2.96 24.54
C LEU A 225 -3.07 4.36 23.96
N ARG A 226 -4.07 5.10 24.45
CA ARG A 226 -4.35 6.48 24.03
C ARG A 226 -3.33 7.49 24.57
N ALA A 227 -2.75 7.24 25.73
CA ALA A 227 -1.69 8.06 26.31
C ALA A 227 -0.37 7.91 25.55
N LEU A 228 -0.09 6.71 25.03
CA LEU A 228 1.12 6.43 24.28
C LEU A 228 1.15 7.12 22.89
N PRO A 229 2.36 7.46 22.38
CA PRO A 229 2.53 8.03 21.04
C PRO A 229 1.99 7.15 19.91
N LEU A 230 1.80 5.85 20.16
CA LEU A 230 1.33 4.87 19.19
C LEU A 230 -0.01 5.28 18.55
N SER A 231 -0.93 5.86 19.33
CA SER A 231 -2.21 6.35 18.82
C SER A 231 -2.07 7.48 17.79
N ARG A 232 -1.06 8.34 17.93
CA ARG A 232 -0.74 9.39 16.95
C ARG A 232 -0.10 8.80 15.69
N ILE A 233 0.80 7.84 15.85
CA ILE A 233 1.46 7.15 14.73
C ILE A 233 0.44 6.37 13.91
N HIS A 234 -0.52 5.71 14.56
CA HIS A 234 -1.66 5.04 13.93
C HIS A 234 -2.54 6.03 13.17
N GLY A 235 -2.79 7.22 13.73
CA GLY A 235 -3.46 8.30 13.00
C GLY A 235 -2.69 8.75 11.75
N ALA A 236 -1.35 8.82 11.80
CA ALA A 236 -0.52 9.15 10.64
C ALA A 236 -0.58 8.06 9.55
N GLU A 237 -0.55 6.79 9.96
CA GLU A 237 -0.69 5.63 9.07
C GLU A 237 -2.00 5.69 8.28
N HIS A 238 -3.14 5.82 8.96
CA HIS A 238 -4.44 5.96 8.29
C HIS A 238 -4.50 7.12 7.31
N LYS A 239 -3.91 8.27 7.65
CA LYS A 239 -3.89 9.44 6.79
C LYS A 239 -3.10 9.21 5.50
N VAL A 240 -1.96 8.54 5.60
CA VAL A 240 -1.14 8.18 4.42
C VAL A 240 -1.85 7.13 3.58
N VAL A 241 -2.45 6.11 4.21
CA VAL A 241 -3.23 5.09 3.50
C VAL A 241 -4.38 5.73 2.72
N HIS A 242 -5.15 6.64 3.33
CA HIS A 242 -6.20 7.40 2.62
C HIS A 242 -5.66 8.19 1.43
N ALA A 243 -4.48 8.80 1.55
CA ALA A 243 -3.88 9.53 0.44
C ALA A 243 -3.53 8.58 -0.72
N ILE A 244 -2.89 7.45 -0.43
CA ILE A 244 -2.53 6.44 -1.44
C ILE A 244 -3.79 5.89 -2.12
N GLU A 245 -4.78 5.46 -1.35
CA GLU A 245 -6.01 4.85 -1.89
C GLU A 245 -6.84 5.82 -2.76
N ARG A 246 -6.70 7.13 -2.53
CA ARG A 246 -7.32 8.17 -3.35
C ARG A 246 -6.47 8.59 -4.56
N GLY A 247 -5.26 8.06 -4.71
CA GLY A 247 -4.32 8.48 -5.75
C GLY A 247 -3.82 9.92 -5.56
N GLU A 248 -3.79 10.41 -4.33
CA GLU A 248 -3.38 11.77 -3.98
C GLU A 248 -1.89 11.81 -3.62
N HIS A 249 -1.21 12.91 -3.97
CA HIS A 249 0.22 13.04 -3.73
C HIS A 249 0.57 13.02 -2.23
N LEU A 250 1.66 12.32 -1.89
CA LEU A 250 2.17 12.18 -0.52
C LEU A 250 2.95 13.41 -0.05
N VAL A 251 2.28 14.57 0.01
CA VAL A 251 2.84 15.81 0.55
C VAL A 251 2.17 16.18 1.88
N PRO A 252 2.87 16.85 2.82
CA PRO A 252 2.35 17.13 4.16
C PRO A 252 0.98 17.83 4.17
N ALA A 253 0.75 18.79 3.26
CA ALA A 253 -0.52 19.52 3.18
C ALA A 253 -1.70 18.61 2.81
N VAL A 254 -1.49 17.63 1.92
CA VAL A 254 -2.51 16.69 1.46
C VAL A 254 -2.76 15.61 2.50
N VAL A 255 -1.70 15.01 3.05
CA VAL A 255 -1.84 13.94 4.04
C VAL A 255 -2.42 14.48 5.35
N ALA A 256 -2.08 15.71 5.76
CA ALA A 256 -2.63 16.31 6.97
C ALA A 256 -4.16 16.47 6.95
N ARG A 257 -4.78 16.71 5.79
CA ARG A 257 -6.25 16.82 5.66
C ARG A 257 -6.98 15.48 5.61
N MET A 258 -6.26 14.37 5.47
CA MET A 258 -6.89 13.05 5.34
C MET A 258 -7.59 12.63 6.65
N PRO A 259 -8.66 11.82 6.57
CA PRO A 259 -9.35 11.32 7.76
C PRO A 259 -8.46 10.41 8.61
N ARG A 260 -8.65 10.44 9.93
CA ARG A 260 -7.99 9.50 10.87
C ARG A 260 -8.73 8.18 11.03
N VAL A 261 -9.98 8.08 10.58
CA VAL A 261 -10.79 6.87 10.69
C VAL A 261 -10.71 6.14 9.36
N HIS A 262 -10.44 4.84 9.40
CA HIS A 262 -10.31 4.01 8.21
C HIS A 262 -11.23 2.77 8.30
N PRO A 263 -12.02 2.46 7.26
CA PRO A 263 -13.00 1.37 7.30
C PRO A 263 -12.35 -0.03 7.39
N ARG A 264 -11.09 -0.17 6.94
CA ARG A 264 -10.34 -1.43 6.92
C ARG A 264 -9.34 -1.58 8.07
N CYS A 265 -9.42 -0.72 9.09
CA CYS A 265 -8.54 -0.80 10.25
C CYS A 265 -8.79 -2.08 11.06
N GLY A 266 -7.72 -2.71 11.56
CA GLY A 266 -7.79 -3.87 12.46
C GLY A 266 -8.54 -3.60 13.76
N THR A 267 -8.66 -2.33 14.20
CA THR A 267 -9.49 -1.94 15.35
C THR A 267 -10.95 -2.38 15.16
N ASN A 268 -11.49 -2.33 13.94
CA ASN A 268 -12.85 -2.78 13.67
C ASN A 268 -13.00 -4.27 13.94
N ILE A 269 -12.02 -5.08 13.51
CA ILE A 269 -12.01 -6.53 13.76
C ILE A 269 -11.90 -6.82 15.26
N ALA A 270 -11.01 -6.12 15.98
CA ALA A 270 -10.86 -6.28 17.42
C ALA A 270 -12.15 -5.95 18.17
N VAL A 271 -12.79 -4.81 17.86
CA VAL A 271 -14.08 -4.42 18.44
C VAL A 271 -15.17 -5.44 18.11
N GLY A 272 -15.22 -5.93 16.87
CA GLY A 272 -16.17 -6.97 16.47
C GLY A 272 -15.98 -8.26 17.27
N ALA A 273 -14.74 -8.72 17.46
CA ALA A 273 -14.43 -9.89 18.26
C ALA A 273 -14.80 -9.70 19.73
N THR A 274 -14.47 -8.56 20.34
CA THR A 274 -14.85 -8.24 21.72
C THR A 274 -16.37 -8.17 21.90
N LEU A 275 -17.09 -7.57 20.95
CA LEU A 275 -18.55 -7.49 20.97
C LEU A 275 -19.19 -8.87 20.86
N PHE A 276 -18.72 -9.69 19.91
CA PHE A 276 -19.21 -11.05 19.72
C PHE A 276 -18.97 -11.90 20.96
N LEU A 277 -17.73 -11.96 21.45
CA LEU A 277 -17.36 -12.76 22.62
C LEU A 277 -18.09 -12.28 23.87
N GLY A 278 -18.23 -10.97 24.05
CA GLY A 278 -18.97 -10.38 25.18
C GLY A 278 -20.42 -10.82 25.24
N ILE A 279 -21.13 -10.83 24.11
CA ILE A 279 -22.52 -11.30 24.04
C ILE A 279 -22.59 -12.82 24.14
N ALA A 280 -21.73 -13.54 23.40
CA ALA A 280 -21.70 -14.99 23.33
C ALA A 280 -21.39 -15.66 24.68
N THR A 281 -20.61 -14.99 25.54
CA THR A 281 -20.29 -15.47 26.90
C THR A 281 -21.21 -14.89 27.98
N SER A 282 -22.11 -13.97 27.61
CA SER A 282 -23.00 -13.32 28.58
C SER A 282 -24.01 -14.31 29.18
N ARG A 283 -24.32 -14.14 30.45
CA ARG A 283 -25.40 -14.90 31.14
C ARG A 283 -26.77 -14.24 31.05
N ALA A 284 -26.88 -13.12 30.31
CA ALA A 284 -28.12 -12.37 30.18
C ALA A 284 -29.17 -13.09 29.32
N ILE A 285 -28.72 -13.92 28.36
CA ILE A 285 -29.58 -14.75 27.53
C ILE A 285 -29.29 -16.22 27.90
N PRO A 286 -30.22 -16.91 28.60
CA PRO A 286 -30.01 -18.29 29.05
C PRO A 286 -29.91 -19.29 27.90
N ASP A 287 -30.68 -19.09 26.83
CA ASP A 287 -30.68 -19.96 25.66
C ASP A 287 -29.43 -19.72 24.80
N GLU A 288 -28.63 -20.76 24.61
CA GLU A 288 -27.36 -20.68 23.90
C GLU A 288 -27.53 -20.35 22.41
N SER A 289 -28.51 -20.98 21.75
CA SER A 289 -28.73 -20.79 20.31
C SER A 289 -29.13 -19.35 20.02
N LEU A 290 -30.10 -18.82 20.77
CA LEU A 290 -30.54 -17.44 20.69
C LEU A 290 -29.39 -16.48 21.01
N ARG A 291 -28.58 -16.76 22.05
CA ARG A 291 -27.44 -15.92 22.43
C ARG A 291 -26.40 -15.82 21.31
N LEU A 292 -26.06 -16.92 20.65
CA LEU A 292 -25.12 -16.92 19.53
C LEU A 292 -25.67 -16.18 18.30
N ILE A 293 -26.96 -16.35 18.00
CA ILE A 293 -27.64 -15.59 16.93
C ILE A 293 -27.60 -14.10 17.24
N VAL A 294 -27.97 -13.69 18.44
CA VAL A 294 -27.93 -12.29 18.88
C VAL A 294 -26.50 -11.75 18.82
N ALA A 295 -25.50 -12.51 19.30
CA ALA A 295 -24.10 -12.13 19.21
C ALA A 295 -23.66 -11.89 17.77
N ALA A 296 -24.01 -12.79 16.84
CA ALA A 296 -23.68 -12.66 15.43
C ALA A 296 -24.39 -11.46 14.78
N VAL A 297 -25.71 -11.32 14.96
CA VAL A 297 -26.51 -10.23 14.35
C VAL A 297 -26.05 -8.87 14.86
N VAL A 298 -25.92 -8.70 16.18
CA VAL A 298 -25.46 -7.44 16.77
C VAL A 298 -24.03 -7.12 16.31
N THR A 299 -23.14 -8.11 16.31
CA THR A 299 -21.77 -7.88 15.84
C THR A 299 -21.76 -7.45 14.38
N LEU A 300 -22.43 -8.16 13.48
CA LEU A 300 -22.47 -7.85 12.04
C LEU A 300 -23.04 -6.45 11.75
N LEU A 301 -24.06 -6.02 12.49
CA LEU A 301 -24.70 -4.72 12.30
C LEU A 301 -23.87 -3.55 12.87
N PHE A 302 -23.19 -3.75 13.99
CA PHE A 302 -22.61 -2.64 14.76
C PHE A 302 -21.07 -2.60 14.79
N TRP A 303 -20.36 -3.68 14.45
CA TRP A 303 -18.90 -3.74 14.59
C TRP A 303 -18.15 -2.60 13.88
N ARG A 304 -18.58 -2.22 12.68
CA ARG A 304 -17.97 -1.10 11.93
C ARG A 304 -18.25 0.24 12.60
N ARG A 305 -19.50 0.53 12.95
CA ARG A 305 -19.89 1.82 13.56
C ARG A 305 -19.20 2.02 14.91
N ILE A 306 -19.19 0.99 15.76
CA ILE A 306 -18.51 1.04 17.05
C ILE A 306 -16.99 1.13 16.84
N GLY A 307 -16.44 0.35 15.90
CA GLY A 307 -15.03 0.40 15.54
C GLY A 307 -14.56 1.79 15.10
N GLU A 308 -15.34 2.51 14.29
CA GLU A 308 -15.04 3.88 13.88
C GLU A 308 -15.01 4.87 15.05
N VAL A 309 -15.94 4.73 16.01
CA VAL A 309 -15.95 5.49 17.27
C VAL A 309 -14.68 5.20 18.07
N PHE A 310 -14.33 3.92 18.23
CA PHE A 310 -13.09 3.51 18.91
C PHE A 310 -11.85 4.06 18.21
N GLN A 311 -11.80 4.02 16.88
CA GLN A 311 -10.70 4.63 16.13
C GLN A 311 -10.59 6.12 16.43
N ARG A 312 -11.69 6.87 16.35
CA ARG A 312 -11.69 8.33 16.54
C ARG A 312 -11.24 8.74 17.94
N PHE A 313 -11.75 8.06 18.96
CA PHE A 313 -11.62 8.47 20.37
C PHE A 313 -10.62 7.67 21.18
N VAL A 314 -10.21 6.48 20.75
CA VAL A 314 -9.32 5.60 21.52
C VAL A 314 -8.04 5.33 20.75
N THR A 315 -8.12 4.59 19.64
CA THR A 315 -6.93 4.00 19.01
C THR A 315 -6.19 4.96 18.07
N THR A 316 -6.78 6.10 17.68
CA THR A 316 -6.10 7.15 16.90
C THR A 316 -6.12 8.52 17.58
N ARG A 317 -5.08 9.32 17.29
CA ARG A 317 -4.94 10.74 17.64
C ARG A 317 -4.32 11.51 16.49
N GLU A 318 -4.44 12.83 16.55
CA GLU A 318 -3.83 13.72 15.56
C GLU A 318 -2.29 13.59 15.61
N PRO A 319 -1.63 13.27 14.49
CA PRO A 319 -0.19 13.14 14.45
C PRO A 319 0.51 14.49 14.53
N ASN A 320 1.68 14.51 15.16
CA ASN A 320 2.56 15.67 15.04
C ASN A 320 3.28 15.66 13.68
N ARG A 321 3.93 16.78 13.33
CA ARG A 321 4.63 16.93 12.05
C ARG A 321 5.66 15.83 11.78
N ARG A 322 6.47 15.45 12.78
CA ARG A 322 7.50 14.40 12.64
C ARG A 322 6.89 13.03 12.32
N GLN A 323 5.77 12.68 12.98
CA GLN A 323 5.06 11.42 12.77
C GLN A 323 4.39 11.40 11.40
N LEU A 324 3.80 12.52 10.97
CA LEU A 324 3.23 12.67 9.64
C LEU A 324 4.29 12.53 8.55
N GLU A 325 5.42 13.21 8.68
CA GLU A 325 6.56 13.12 7.75
C GLU A 325 7.15 11.70 7.72
N ALA A 326 7.25 11.03 8.86
CA ALA A 326 7.70 9.63 8.91
C ALA A 326 6.73 8.67 8.18
N ALA A 327 5.42 8.88 8.34
CA ALA A 327 4.42 8.11 7.62
C ALA A 327 4.47 8.37 6.11
N ILE A 328 4.65 9.62 5.70
CA ILE A 328 4.80 10.01 4.28
C ILE A 328 6.02 9.33 3.65
N ARG A 329 7.16 9.30 4.35
CA ARG A 329 8.35 8.58 3.88
C ARG A 329 8.06 7.09 3.69
N ALA A 330 7.46 6.43 4.68
CA ALA A 330 7.07 5.03 4.57
C ALA A 330 6.10 4.78 3.39
N GLY A 331 5.15 5.69 3.14
CA GLY A 331 4.25 5.62 1.99
C GLY A 331 4.99 5.74 0.66
N SER A 332 5.92 6.69 0.55
CA SER A 332 6.72 6.90 -0.66
C SER A 332 7.62 5.70 -0.95
N GLU A 333 8.27 5.15 0.08
CA GLU A 333 9.07 3.92 -0.01
C GLU A 333 8.20 2.72 -0.42
N LEU A 334 6.95 2.63 0.06
CA LEU A 334 6.03 1.57 -0.34
C LEU A 334 5.69 1.67 -1.82
N LEU A 335 5.36 2.86 -2.31
CA LEU A 335 5.02 3.08 -3.72
C LEU A 335 6.21 2.76 -4.61
N GLU A 336 7.42 3.15 -4.20
CA GLU A 336 8.65 2.79 -4.91
C GLU A 336 8.87 1.27 -4.91
N ALA A 337 8.75 0.60 -3.77
CA ALA A 337 8.89 -0.86 -3.68
C ALA A 337 7.81 -1.61 -4.49
N TYR A 338 6.59 -1.07 -4.55
CA TYR A 338 5.47 -1.66 -5.30
C TYR A 338 5.70 -1.59 -6.81
N ARG A 339 6.33 -0.52 -7.34
CA ARG A 339 6.71 -0.38 -8.76
C ARG A 339 7.52 -1.57 -9.28
N TRP A 340 8.44 -2.05 -8.44
CA TRP A 340 9.35 -3.14 -8.80
C TRP A 340 8.84 -4.52 -8.36
N SER A 341 7.68 -4.58 -7.70
CA SER A 341 7.06 -5.86 -7.34
C SER A 341 6.39 -6.46 -8.58
N THR A 342 6.50 -7.78 -8.73
CA THR A 342 5.99 -8.51 -9.90
C THR A 342 4.54 -8.17 -10.21
N ILE A 343 4.25 -7.86 -11.48
CA ILE A 343 2.90 -7.58 -11.99
C ILE A 343 2.06 -8.86 -11.84
N GLY A 344 1.24 -8.95 -10.79
CA GLY A 344 0.38 -10.10 -10.50
C GLY A 344 -0.21 -10.06 -9.09
N ARG A 345 -1.36 -10.71 -8.85
CA ARG A 345 -1.96 -10.78 -7.51
C ARG A 345 -1.06 -11.64 -6.61
N PRO A 346 -0.45 -11.10 -5.54
CA PRO A 346 0.42 -11.88 -4.67
C PRO A 346 -0.38 -13.02 -4.01
N GLY A 347 0.19 -14.22 -4.00
CA GLY A 347 -0.40 -15.38 -3.34
C GLY A 347 -0.66 -15.12 -1.85
N LEU A 348 -1.62 -15.87 -1.27
CA LEU A 348 -2.07 -15.69 0.11
C LEU A 348 -0.90 -15.72 1.12
N TRP A 349 0.03 -16.66 0.95
CA TRP A 349 1.20 -16.80 1.82
C TRP A 349 2.11 -15.57 1.82
N LEU A 350 2.36 -14.98 0.64
CA LEU A 350 3.18 -13.78 0.53
C LEU A 350 2.50 -12.60 1.21
N ARG A 351 1.17 -12.45 1.03
CA ARG A 351 0.38 -11.42 1.70
C ARG A 351 0.40 -11.58 3.22
N LEU A 352 0.23 -12.80 3.73
CA LEU A 352 0.28 -13.08 5.16
C LEU A 352 1.66 -12.79 5.74
N ARG A 353 2.73 -13.23 5.06
CA ARG A 353 4.12 -12.93 5.46
C ARG A 353 4.40 -11.43 5.49
N ASN A 354 3.94 -10.70 4.47
CA ASN A 354 4.12 -9.26 4.34
C ASN A 354 3.12 -8.45 5.17
N SER A 355 2.08 -9.09 5.74
CA SER A 355 1.13 -8.41 6.62
C SER A 355 1.81 -7.84 7.86
N GLY A 356 2.94 -8.43 8.29
CA GLY A 356 3.67 -8.08 9.50
C GLY A 356 3.08 -8.62 10.81
N MET A 357 1.88 -9.23 10.77
CA MET A 357 1.18 -9.74 11.95
C MET A 357 1.97 -10.82 12.70
N PHE A 358 2.71 -11.68 11.98
CA PHE A 358 3.59 -12.67 12.62
C PHE A 358 4.66 -12.04 13.52
N HIS A 359 5.18 -10.87 13.17
CA HIS A 359 6.17 -10.18 14.00
C HIS A 359 5.53 -9.66 15.27
N VAL A 360 4.34 -9.04 15.16
CA VAL A 360 3.56 -8.57 16.30
C VAL A 360 3.25 -9.73 17.26
N MET A 361 2.74 -10.85 16.73
CA MET A 361 2.44 -12.05 17.52
C MET A 361 3.69 -12.63 18.20
N ALA A 362 4.80 -12.72 17.47
CA ALA A 362 6.07 -13.19 18.03
C ALA A 362 6.55 -12.29 19.18
N GLY A 363 6.41 -10.98 19.03
CA GLY A 363 6.72 -10.01 20.08
C GLY A 363 5.86 -10.16 21.34
N SER A 364 4.55 -10.32 21.18
CA SER A 364 3.65 -10.56 22.32
C SER A 364 3.93 -11.90 23.01
N LEU A 365 4.22 -12.96 22.24
CA LEU A 365 4.54 -14.29 22.78
C LEU A 365 5.87 -14.28 23.54
N ALA A 366 6.88 -13.59 23.02
CA ALA A 366 8.16 -13.43 23.70
C ALA A 366 8.00 -12.67 25.02
N ALA A 367 7.24 -11.57 25.02
CA ALA A 367 6.95 -10.82 26.25
C ALA A 367 6.17 -11.67 27.27
N TYR A 368 5.19 -12.46 26.81
CA TYR A 368 4.50 -13.43 27.65
C TYR A 368 5.45 -14.45 28.28
N ALA A 369 6.33 -15.07 27.49
CA ALA A 369 7.28 -16.06 27.98
C ALA A 369 8.21 -15.46 29.05
N VAL A 370 8.70 -14.23 28.85
CA VAL A 370 9.52 -13.51 29.83
C VAL A 370 8.75 -13.28 31.14
N VAL A 371 7.51 -12.79 31.07
CA VAL A 371 6.67 -12.59 32.26
C VAL A 371 6.40 -13.91 32.98
N ALA A 372 6.03 -14.97 32.24
CA ALA A 372 5.74 -16.29 32.80
C ALA A 372 6.95 -16.91 33.49
N VAL A 373 8.14 -16.88 32.87
CA VAL A 373 9.39 -17.37 33.47
C VAL A 373 9.74 -16.55 34.71
N THR A 374 9.56 -15.23 34.67
CA THR A 374 9.83 -14.36 35.83
C THR A 374 8.92 -14.72 37.01
N LEU A 375 7.61 -14.88 36.77
CA LEU A 375 6.65 -15.27 37.81
C LEU A 375 6.97 -16.66 38.37
N TRP A 376 7.34 -17.60 37.52
CA TRP A 376 7.76 -18.94 37.93
C TRP A 376 9.00 -18.91 38.82
N LEU A 377 10.04 -18.14 38.44
CA LEU A 377 11.25 -17.97 39.25
C LEU A 377 10.98 -17.31 40.61
N LEU A 378 9.96 -16.45 40.69
CA LEU A 378 9.52 -15.81 41.93
C LEU A 378 8.58 -16.68 42.78
N GLY A 379 8.28 -17.92 42.36
CA GLY A 379 7.40 -18.82 43.08
C GLY A 379 5.91 -18.45 43.03
N TRP A 380 5.51 -17.56 42.10
CA TRP A 380 4.12 -17.17 41.93
C TRP A 380 3.41 -18.21 41.04
N PRO A 381 2.23 -18.74 41.45
CA PRO A 381 1.51 -19.72 40.64
C PRO A 381 1.11 -19.11 39.29
N LEU A 382 1.34 -19.83 38.20
CA LEU A 382 0.89 -19.46 36.84
C LEU A 382 -0.64 -19.66 36.74
N GLY A 383 -1.41 -18.86 37.47
CA GLY A 383 -2.84 -18.69 37.28
C GLY A 383 -3.09 -17.33 36.61
N LEU A 384 -3.05 -17.32 35.27
CA LEU A 384 -3.56 -16.22 34.44
C LEU A 384 -4.91 -16.61 33.86
#